data_AF-A0A845WV55-F1
#
_entry.id   AF-A0A845WV55-F1
#
_cell.length_a   1.000
_cell.length_b   1.000
_cell.length_c   1.000
_cell.angle_alpha   90.00
_cell.angle_beta   90.00
_cell.angle_gamma   90.00
#
_symmetry.space_group_name_H-M   'P 1'
#
loop_
_entity.id
_entity.type
_entity.pdbx_description
1 polymer ?
#
loop_
_entity_poly.entity_id
_entity_poly.type
_entity_poly.pdbx_seq_one_letter_code
_entity_poly.pdbx_strand_id
1 'polypeptide(L)' 'MTIVISLLIVGWTAAALIGTQAYFRGEQTKPIHERNWRSDSFNKLAKSVTGQDTDYSDRTPAYAMDAFASNSLPNS' A
#
# COMPACT_ATOMS: atom_id res chain seq x y z
N MET A 1 -15.27 33.84 11.03
CA MET A 1 -14.17 33.29 10.22
C MET A 1 -13.51 32.08 10.86
N THR A 2 -13.21 32.10 12.17
CA THR A 2 -12.59 30.98 12.90
C THR A 2 -13.26 29.62 12.66
N ILE A 3 -14.59 29.54 12.83
CA ILE A 3 -15.34 28.27 12.68
C ILE A 3 -15.20 27.70 11.26
N VAL A 4 -15.30 28.54 10.23
CA VAL A 4 -15.19 28.10 8.83
C VAL A 4 -13.80 27.53 8.55
N ILE A 5 -12.75 28.23 9.00
CA ILE A 5 -11.37 27.77 8.83
C ILE A 5 -11.14 26.44 9.57
N SER A 6 -11.64 26.33 10.80
CA SER A 6 -11.53 25.08 11.57
C SER A 6 -12.22 23.91 10.85
N LEU A 7 -13.41 24.12 10.29
CA LEU A 7 -14.12 23.09 9.53
C LEU A 7 -13.33 22.64 8.30
N LEU A 8 -12.72 23.58 7.57
CA LEU A 8 -11.90 23.26 6.41
C LEU A 8 -10.65 22.46 6.79
N ILE A 9 -9.95 22.85 7.86
CA ILE A 9 -8.77 22.12 8.34
C ILE A 9 -9.16 20.70 8.76
N VAL A 10 -10.19 20.56 9.61
CA VAL A 10 -10.62 19.24 10.10
C VAL A 10 -11.11 18.36 8.95
N GLY A 11 -11.92 18.90 8.04
CA GLY A 11 -12.42 18.16 6.88
C GLY A 11 -11.29 17.70 5.95
N TRP A 12 -10.32 18.57 5.68
CA TRP A 12 -9.15 18.22 4.88
C TRP A 12 -8.27 17.17 5.56
N THR A 13 -7.99 17.31 6.85
CA THR A 13 -7.22 16.32 7.62
C THR A 13 -7.93 14.97 7.62
N ALA A 14 -9.24 14.94 7.84
CA ALA A 14 -10.02 13.71 7.79
C ALA A 14 -9.93 13.04 6.41
N ALA A 15 -10.08 13.81 5.32
CA ALA A 15 -9.97 13.31 3.95
C ALA A 15 -8.56 12.75 3.67
N ALA A 16 -7.50 13.44 4.11
CA ALA A 16 -6.12 12.99 3.93
C ALA A 16 -5.85 11.66 4.67
N LEU A 17 -6.33 11.53 5.90
CA LEU A 17 -6.19 10.30 6.69
C LEU A 17 -6.94 9.14 6.05
N ILE A 18 -8.21 9.33 5.69
CA ILE A 18 -9.04 8.29 5.06
C ILE A 18 -8.47 7.89 3.70
N GLY A 19 -8.05 8.85 2.88
CA GLY A 19 -7.45 8.59 1.57
C GLY A 19 -6.16 7.78 1.68
N THR A 20 -5.32 8.11 2.66
CA THR A 20 -4.06 7.38 2.90
C THR A 20 -4.34 5.94 3.36
N GLN A 21 -5.30 5.75 4.27
CA GLN A 21 -5.76 4.41 4.68
C GLN A 21 -6.27 3.60 3.49
N ALA A 22 -7.14 4.19 2.68
CA ALA A 22 -7.75 3.54 1.53
C ALA A 22 -6.71 3.14 0.48
N TYR A 23 -5.74 4.01 0.21
CA TYR A 23 -4.63 3.73 -0.72
C TYR A 23 -3.84 2.49 -0.29
N PHE A 24 -3.34 2.46 0.96
CA PHE A 24 -2.52 1.33 1.41
C PHE A 24 -3.32 0.04 1.52
N ARG A 25 -4.58 0.09 1.95
CA ARG A 25 -5.45 -1.10 1.96
C ARG A 25 -5.73 -1.64 0.55
N GLY A 26 -5.94 -0.76 -0.42
CA GLY A 26 -6.09 -1.15 -1.83
C GLY A 26 -4.81 -1.77 -2.40
N GLU A 27 -3.66 -1.17 -2.11
CA GLU A 27 -2.35 -1.76 -2.44
C GLU A 27 -2.10 -3.09 -1.70
N GLN A 28 -2.75 -3.29 -0.54
CA GLN A 28 -2.69 -4.53 0.22
C GLN A 28 -3.45 -5.70 -0.41
N THR A 29 -4.45 -5.45 -1.25
CA THR A 29 -5.30 -6.48 -1.85
C THR A 29 -5.20 -6.58 -3.37
N LYS A 30 -4.68 -5.55 -4.05
CA LYS A 30 -4.62 -5.55 -5.51
C LYS A 30 -3.75 -6.70 -6.05
N PRO A 31 -4.04 -7.16 -7.28
CA PRO A 31 -3.12 -8.03 -7.99
C PRO A 31 -1.76 -7.35 -8.19
N ILE A 32 -0.67 -8.05 -7.88
CA ILE A 32 0.69 -7.51 -7.97
C ILE A 32 1.61 -8.38 -8.81
N HIS A 33 2.69 -7.78 -9.30
CA HIS A 33 3.77 -8.48 -9.97
C HIS A 33 4.58 -9.31 -8.97
N GLU A 34 5.14 -10.43 -9.43
CA GLU A 34 5.94 -11.36 -8.62
C GLU A 34 7.13 -10.69 -7.91
N ARG A 35 7.81 -9.73 -8.55
CA ARG A 35 8.90 -8.96 -7.89
C ARG A 35 8.47 -8.15 -6.68
N ASN A 36 7.22 -7.70 -6.65
CA ASN A 36 6.69 -6.91 -5.55
C ASN A 36 6.06 -7.81 -4.47
N TRP A 37 6.05 -9.13 -4.70
CA TRP A 37 5.50 -10.11 -3.77
C TRP A 37 6.24 -10.08 -2.44
N ARG A 38 7.56 -9.90 -2.46
CA ARG A 38 8.41 -9.92 -1.24
C ARG A 38 8.90 -8.52 -0.81
N SER A 39 8.09 -7.49 -1.02
CA SER A 39 8.47 -6.12 -0.63
C SER A 39 8.28 -5.86 0.87
N ASP A 40 9.29 -6.19 1.67
CA ASP A 40 9.26 -5.99 3.13
C ASP A 40 9.15 -4.53 3.53
N SER A 41 9.76 -3.61 2.76
CA SER A 41 9.68 -2.17 3.02
C SER A 41 8.26 -1.65 2.82
N PHE A 42 7.59 -2.09 1.75
CA PHE A 42 6.18 -1.78 1.53
C PHE A 42 5.31 -2.32 2.66
N ASN A 43 5.48 -3.59 3.06
CA ASN A 43 4.67 -4.19 4.12
C ASN A 43 4.83 -3.47 5.47
N LYS A 44 6.06 -3.10 5.85
CA LYS A 44 6.31 -2.34 7.08
C LYS A 44 5.61 -0.98 7.04
N LEU A 45 5.71 -0.26 5.92
CA LEU A 45 5.06 1.02 5.74
C LEU A 45 3.53 0.88 5.74
N ALA A 46 3.00 -0.07 4.97
CA ALA A 46 1.58 -0.35 4.89
C ALA A 46 1.02 -0.68 6.28
N LYS A 47 1.66 -1.57 7.04
CA LYS A 47 1.27 -1.89 8.42
C LYS A 47 1.31 -0.67 9.34
N SER A 48 2.33 0.19 9.21
CA SER A 48 2.44 1.41 10.04
C SER A 48 1.30 2.40 9.77
N VAL A 49 0.73 2.37 8.56
CA VAL A 49 -0.43 3.18 8.19
C VAL A 49 -1.72 2.46 8.57
N THR A 50 -1.96 1.25 8.05
CA THR A 50 -3.26 0.57 8.10
C THR A 50 -3.51 -0.20 9.38
N GLY A 51 -2.46 -0.45 10.17
CA GLY A 51 -2.51 -1.33 11.33
C GLY A 51 -2.67 -2.81 10.99
N GLN A 52 -2.65 -3.19 9.71
CA GLN A 52 -2.89 -4.55 9.25
C GLN A 52 -1.68 -5.08 8.47
N ASP A 53 -1.32 -6.33 8.75
CA ASP A 53 -0.38 -7.07 7.92
C ASP A 53 -0.99 -7.33 6.54
N THR A 54 -0.13 -7.42 5.53
CA THR A 54 -0.54 -7.84 4.19
C THR A 54 -0.89 -9.33 4.21
N ASP A 55 -2.14 -9.65 3.91
CA ASP A 55 -2.56 -11.04 3.69
C ASP A 55 -2.25 -11.45 2.25
N TYR A 56 -1.31 -12.37 2.10
CA TYR A 56 -0.89 -12.89 0.79
C TYR A 56 -1.83 -13.96 0.24
N SER A 57 -2.74 -14.49 1.06
CA SER A 57 -3.77 -15.42 0.58
C SER A 57 -4.90 -14.72 -0.18
N ASP A 58 -5.11 -13.43 0.10
CA ASP A 58 -6.10 -12.57 -0.57
C ASP A 58 -5.52 -11.84 -1.80
N ARG A 59 -4.22 -11.99 -2.06
CA ARG A 59 -3.55 -11.44 -3.24
C ARG A 59 -3.48 -12.46 -4.37
N THR A 60 -3.72 -12.00 -5.58
CA THR A 60 -3.50 -12.80 -6.80
C THR A 60 -2.31 -12.25 -7.60
N PRO A 61 -1.46 -13.12 -8.18
CA PRO A 61 -0.41 -12.65 -9.08
C PRO A 61 -1.05 -12.10 -10.36
N ALA A 62 -0.74 -10.85 -10.70
CA ALA A 62 -1.28 -10.19 -11.89
C ALA A 62 -0.67 -10.74 -13.19
N TYR A 63 0.61 -11.12 -13.14
CA TYR A 63 1.39 -11.62 -14.27
C TYR A 63 2.39 -12.66 -13.76
N ALA A 64 2.41 -13.84 -14.38
CA ALA A 64 3.30 -14.95 -14.02
C ALA A 64 4.69 -14.87 -14.69
N MET A 65 4.92 -13.89 -15.56
CA MET A 65 6.20 -13.68 -16.22
C MET A 65 6.78 -12.33 -15.78
N ASP A 66 7.84 -12.39 -14.98
CA ASP A 66 8.68 -11.23 -14.76
C ASP A 66 9.68 -11.10 -15.91
N ALA A 67 9.39 -10.22 -16.88
CA ALA A 67 10.27 -9.94 -18.01
C ALA A 67 11.68 -9.42 -17.62
N PHE A 68 11.86 -9.04 -16.35
CA PHE A 68 13.15 -8.60 -15.79
C PHE A 68 13.66 -9.52 -14.68
N ALA A 69 13.09 -10.71 -14.49
CA ALA A 69 13.72 -11.76 -13.70
C ALA A 69 15.00 -12.20 -14.42
N SER A 70 16.10 -11.50 -14.17
CA SER A 70 17.42 -12.00 -14.55
C SER A 70 17.83 -13.06 -13.52
N ASN A 71 18.34 -14.19 -14.00
CA ASN A 71 19.02 -15.19 -13.16
C ASN A 71 20.30 -14.66 -12.45
N SER A 72 20.56 -13.35 -12.53
CA SER A 72 21.74 -12.69 -11.98
C SER A 72 21.44 -11.80 -10.77
N LEU A 73 20.19 -11.72 -10.31
CA LEU A 73 19.86 -11.03 -9.06
C LEU A 73 20.23 -11.94 -7.87
N PRO A 74 21.08 -11.49 -6.94
CA PRO A 74 21.47 -12.30 -5.80
C PRO A 74 20.26 -12.52 -4.89
N ASN A 75 20.02 -13.78 -4.51
CA ASN A 75 19.12 -14.09 -3.41
C ASN A 75 19.78 -13.58 -2.13
N SER A 76 19.23 -12.51 -1.57
CA SER A 76 19.44 -12.12 -0.18
C SER A 76 18.75 -13.09 0.76
#